data_AF-M6D937-F1
#
_entry.id   AF-M6D937-F1
#
_cell.length_a   1.000
_cell.length_b   1.000
_cell.length_c   1.000
_cell.angle_alpha   90.00
_cell.angle_beta   90.00
_cell.angle_gamma   90.00
#
_symmetry.space_group_name_H-M   'P 1'
#
loop_
_entity.id
_entity.type
_entity.pdbx_description
1 polymer ?
#
loop_
_entity_poly.entity_id
_entity_poly.type
_entity_poly.pdbx_seq_one_letter_code
_entity_poly.pdbx_strand_id
1 'polypeptide(L)'
;MKHTFKFLSSFFIFLLVQCSWVQERNFFFWPTNSNLIYNSTEIAYFQIHPIKVDLFEELIAPGPFTHPSQLTSEQWKDLLGNLKYIKKSSLGFFTDHVFSDGELEVVARDLPLVIKSLPENKILVLISKYDDIQSVVSLEELTTALIWGEKDRINVVFGKIKREIIDKKVGLDFSQWTDIRAITLDHVSDGTEISDNGTVQFQSVRNVPNRKWVIFNSEQLDQYKFKPRKRNEIRKLTDENDRPGGLP
;
A
#
# COMPACT_ATOMS: atom_id res chain seq x y z
N MET A 1 46.93 20.04 -44.24
CA MET A 1 46.86 19.41 -42.90
C MET A 1 45.75 20.06 -42.09
N LYS A 2 44.81 19.22 -41.64
CA LYS A 2 43.96 19.33 -40.43
C LYS A 2 43.12 20.59 -40.20
N HIS A 3 41.83 20.49 -40.53
CA HIS A 3 40.76 20.90 -39.60
C HIS A 3 39.66 19.84 -39.59
N THR A 4 39.88 18.83 -38.74
CA THR A 4 38.93 17.78 -38.39
C THR A 4 37.96 18.26 -37.32
N PHE A 5 36.67 18.03 -37.59
CA PHE A 5 35.64 17.57 -36.66
C PHE A 5 35.53 18.30 -35.31
N LYS A 6 34.64 19.29 -35.25
CA LYS A 6 34.09 19.84 -34.00
C LYS A 6 32.56 20.00 -34.01
N PHE A 7 31.84 19.18 -34.78
CA PHE A 7 30.37 19.27 -34.86
C PHE A 7 29.60 18.05 -34.32
N LEU A 8 30.30 16.99 -33.90
CA LEU A 8 29.66 15.75 -33.45
C LEU A 8 29.54 15.57 -31.92
N SER A 9 30.08 16.50 -31.13
CA SER A 9 30.11 16.37 -29.66
C SER A 9 28.81 16.84 -28.98
N SER A 10 28.12 17.86 -29.50
CA SER A 10 26.91 18.38 -28.84
C SER A 10 25.67 17.53 -29.08
N PHE A 11 25.60 16.79 -30.20
CA PHE A 11 24.46 15.92 -30.50
C PHE A 11 24.43 14.66 -29.62
N PHE A 12 25.61 14.15 -29.22
CA PHE A 12 25.73 12.98 -28.34
C PHE A 12 25.32 13.27 -26.89
N ILE A 13 25.53 14.51 -26.41
CA ILE A 13 25.12 14.90 -25.06
C ILE A 13 23.59 14.99 -24.96
N PHE A 14 22.90 15.49 -26.00
CA PHE A 14 21.43 15.51 -26.01
C PHE A 14 20.80 14.11 -26.08
N LEU A 15 21.43 13.16 -26.78
CA LEU A 15 21.00 11.76 -26.80
C LEU A 15 21.18 11.06 -25.44
N LEU A 16 22.26 11.36 -24.71
CA LEU A 16 22.47 10.79 -23.37
C LEU A 16 21.59 11.44 -22.29
N VAL A 17 21.21 12.71 -22.44
CA VAL A 17 20.24 13.35 -21.54
C VAL A 17 18.83 12.79 -21.77
N GLN A 18 18.47 12.37 -22.98
CA GLN A 18 17.20 11.66 -23.22
C GLN A 18 17.20 10.21 -22.72
N CYS A 19 18.36 9.58 -22.55
CA CYS A 19 18.45 8.24 -21.94
C CYS A 19 18.40 8.26 -20.40
N SER A 20 18.48 9.43 -19.76
CA SER A 20 18.29 9.57 -18.31
C SER A 20 16.85 9.94 -17.93
N TRP A 21 16.01 10.24 -18.92
CA TRP A 21 14.56 10.31 -18.77
C TRP A 21 13.96 8.92 -19.03
N VAL A 22 14.41 7.94 -18.25
CA VAL A 22 13.68 6.70 -18.06
C VAL A 22 12.40 7.05 -17.31
N GLN A 23 11.39 7.45 -18.08
CA GLN A 23 10.02 6.96 -17.96
C GLN A 23 9.48 6.77 -16.52
N GLU A 24 9.48 7.81 -15.69
CA GLU A 24 8.61 7.85 -14.49
C GLU A 24 7.14 8.15 -14.88
N ARG A 25 6.58 7.36 -15.81
CA ARG A 25 5.21 7.55 -16.33
C ARG A 25 4.16 6.61 -15.75
N ASN A 26 4.42 6.03 -14.58
CA ASN A 26 3.46 5.14 -13.92
C ASN A 26 3.01 5.75 -12.58
N PHE A 27 2.47 6.97 -12.62
CA PHE A 27 1.62 7.46 -11.53
C PHE A 27 0.19 7.03 -11.81
N PHE A 28 -0.54 6.57 -10.81
CA PHE A 28 -1.98 6.54 -10.91
C PHE A 28 -2.46 7.99 -10.84
N PHE A 29 -2.41 8.70 -11.97
CA PHE A 29 -3.02 10.02 -12.05
C PHE A 29 -4.52 9.84 -11.78
N TRP A 30 -5.00 10.39 -10.66
CA TRP A 30 -6.41 10.38 -10.24
C TRP A 30 -7.24 11.63 -10.64
N PRO A 31 -6.87 12.48 -11.65
CA PRO A 31 -7.47 13.80 -11.80
C PRO A 31 -8.96 13.78 -12.20
N THR A 32 -9.53 12.61 -12.47
CA THR A 32 -10.97 12.45 -12.67
C THR A 32 -11.60 11.79 -11.43
N ASN A 33 -12.39 12.57 -10.71
CA ASN A 33 -13.25 12.15 -9.59
C ASN A 33 -14.12 10.91 -9.90
N SER A 34 -14.28 10.54 -11.18
CA SER A 34 -15.02 9.34 -11.63
C SER A 34 -14.44 8.01 -11.16
N ASN A 35 -13.16 7.96 -10.80
CA ASN A 35 -12.55 6.73 -10.28
C ASN A 35 -12.68 6.63 -8.76
N LEU A 36 -12.98 7.74 -8.07
CA LEU A 36 -13.15 7.75 -6.62
C LEU A 36 -14.47 7.08 -6.25
N ILE A 37 -14.43 6.07 -5.38
CA ILE A 37 -15.62 5.41 -4.84
C ILE A 37 -16.00 6.08 -3.51
N TYR A 38 -15.02 6.23 -2.62
CA TYR A 38 -15.20 6.74 -1.28
C TYR A 38 -13.90 7.34 -0.77
N ASN A 39 -14.01 8.38 0.04
CA ASN A 39 -12.90 8.90 0.82
C ASN A 39 -13.34 9.35 2.22
N SER A 40 -12.36 9.37 3.11
CA SER A 40 -12.37 10.00 4.42
C SER A 40 -11.07 10.79 4.61
N THR A 41 -10.87 11.35 5.80
CA THR A 41 -9.62 12.05 6.13
C THR A 41 -8.39 11.15 5.98
N GLU A 42 -8.52 9.86 6.25
CA GLU A 42 -7.40 8.92 6.38
C GLU A 42 -7.38 7.87 5.26
N ILE A 43 -8.48 7.68 4.54
CA ILE A 43 -8.62 6.59 3.55
C ILE A 43 -9.23 7.10 2.26
N ALA A 44 -8.76 6.57 1.14
CA ALA A 44 -9.35 6.74 -0.18
C ALA A 44 -9.45 5.40 -0.89
N TYR A 45 -10.58 5.19 -1.56
CA TYR A 45 -10.84 4.01 -2.38
C TYR A 45 -11.14 4.43 -3.81
N PHE A 46 -10.41 3.85 -4.75
CA PHE A 46 -10.59 4.10 -6.17
C PHE A 46 -10.89 2.80 -6.93
N GLN A 47 -11.72 2.88 -7.96
CA GLN A 47 -11.83 1.84 -8.97
C GLN A 47 -10.88 2.10 -10.13
N ILE A 48 -10.15 1.08 -10.55
CA ILE A 48 -9.35 1.12 -11.78
C ILE A 48 -9.67 -0.05 -12.70
N HIS A 49 -9.40 0.17 -13.98
CA HIS A 49 -9.47 -0.90 -14.98
C HIS A 49 -8.19 -1.75 -14.85
N PRO A 50 -8.27 -3.09 -14.87
CA PRO A 50 -7.10 -3.97 -14.81
C PRO A 50 -5.96 -3.63 -15.77
N ILE A 51 -6.29 -3.18 -16.98
CA ILE A 51 -5.30 -2.77 -18.01
C ILE A 51 -4.40 -1.61 -17.57
N LYS A 52 -4.76 -0.87 -16.51
CA LYS A 52 -3.90 0.17 -15.92
C LYS A 52 -2.81 -0.39 -14.99
N VAL A 53 -2.83 -1.69 -14.71
CA VAL A 53 -1.84 -2.37 -13.87
C VAL A 53 -0.90 -3.16 -14.76
N ASP A 54 0.39 -2.86 -14.64
CA ASP A 54 1.43 -3.55 -15.41
C ASP A 54 1.40 -5.06 -15.14
N LEU A 55 1.56 -5.85 -16.20
CA LEU A 55 1.56 -7.33 -16.20
C LEU A 55 0.22 -7.99 -15.79
N PHE A 56 -0.87 -7.23 -15.63
CA PHE A 56 -2.14 -7.80 -15.18
C PHE A 56 -2.67 -8.86 -16.15
N GLU A 57 -2.75 -8.55 -17.44
CA GLU A 57 -3.27 -9.48 -18.46
C GLU A 57 -2.35 -10.69 -18.70
N GLU A 58 -1.07 -10.59 -18.35
CA GLU A 58 -0.12 -11.69 -18.44
C GLU A 58 -0.25 -12.67 -17.27
N LEU A 59 -0.56 -12.15 -16.08
CA LEU A 59 -0.53 -12.91 -14.82
C LEU A 59 -1.91 -13.40 -14.39
N ILE A 60 -2.98 -12.76 -14.85
CA ILE A 60 -4.35 -13.03 -14.41
C ILE A 60 -5.22 -13.34 -15.61
N ALA A 61 -5.99 -14.42 -15.52
CA ALA A 61 -6.86 -14.87 -16.61
C ALA A 61 -7.97 -13.82 -16.88
N PRO A 62 -8.31 -13.59 -18.16
CA PRO A 62 -9.38 -12.67 -18.50
C PRO A 62 -10.74 -13.23 -18.04
N GLY A 63 -11.55 -12.39 -17.42
CA GLY A 63 -12.89 -12.75 -16.95
C GLY A 63 -13.48 -11.69 -16.00
N PRO A 64 -14.76 -11.80 -15.65
CA PRO A 64 -15.35 -11.00 -14.59
C PRO A 64 -14.76 -11.39 -13.23
N PHE A 65 -14.49 -10.40 -12.39
CA PHE A 65 -14.10 -10.61 -11.01
C PHE A 65 -15.31 -10.99 -10.17
N THR A 66 -15.15 -11.99 -9.31
CA THR A 66 -16.13 -12.36 -8.29
C THR A 66 -15.70 -11.72 -6.98
N HIS A 67 -15.94 -10.42 -6.87
CA HIS A 67 -15.54 -9.64 -5.70
C HIS A 67 -16.18 -10.18 -4.41
N PRO A 68 -15.45 -10.19 -3.28
CA PRO A 68 -15.91 -10.74 -2.00
C PRO A 68 -16.93 -9.82 -1.29
N SER A 69 -18.04 -9.51 -1.97
CA SER A 69 -19.08 -8.58 -1.52
C SER A 69 -19.92 -9.09 -0.34
N GLN A 70 -19.88 -10.40 -0.09
CA GLN A 70 -20.55 -11.05 1.04
C GLN A 70 -19.78 -10.94 2.37
N LEU A 71 -18.51 -10.50 2.35
CA LEU A 71 -17.70 -10.42 3.56
C LEU A 71 -18.17 -9.30 4.49
N THR A 72 -18.30 -9.63 5.78
CA THR A 72 -18.62 -8.65 6.83
C THR A 72 -17.38 -7.87 7.26
N SER A 73 -17.58 -6.78 8.00
CA SER A 73 -16.46 -6.02 8.58
C SER A 73 -15.58 -6.86 9.49
N GLU A 74 -16.16 -7.77 10.27
CA GLU A 74 -15.40 -8.68 11.12
C GLU A 74 -14.51 -9.63 10.31
N GLN A 75 -15.03 -10.16 9.19
CA GLN A 75 -14.24 -11.02 8.31
C GLN A 75 -13.09 -10.25 7.64
N TRP A 76 -13.31 -9.00 7.22
CA TRP A 76 -12.22 -8.15 6.71
C TRP A 76 -11.16 -7.87 7.77
N LYS A 77 -11.58 -7.64 9.01
CA LYS A 77 -10.69 -7.48 10.15
C LYS A 77 -9.88 -8.74 10.41
N ASP A 78 -10.49 -9.92 10.32
CA ASP A 78 -9.80 -11.20 10.43
C ASP A 78 -8.72 -11.35 9.34
N LEU A 79 -9.07 -11.12 8.08
CA LEU A 79 -8.15 -11.25 6.94
C LEU A 79 -6.93 -10.33 7.07
N LEU A 80 -7.16 -9.04 7.37
CA LEU A 80 -6.10 -8.02 7.31
C LEU A 80 -5.38 -7.82 8.66
N GLY A 81 -6.05 -8.09 9.77
CA GLY A 81 -5.58 -7.68 11.09
C GLY A 81 -4.37 -8.44 11.62
N ASN A 82 -4.11 -9.64 11.10
CA ASN A 82 -2.94 -10.43 11.48
C ASN A 82 -1.77 -10.29 10.50
N LEU A 83 -1.94 -9.53 9.40
CA LEU A 83 -0.86 -9.31 8.45
C LEU A 83 0.26 -8.51 9.09
N LYS A 84 1.48 -9.04 8.99
CA LYS A 84 2.70 -8.37 9.41
C LYS A 84 3.57 -8.09 8.20
N TYR A 85 4.32 -7.01 8.24
CA TYR A 85 5.35 -6.70 7.27
C TYR A 85 6.71 -6.68 7.94
N ILE A 86 7.74 -6.97 7.14
CA ILE A 86 9.14 -6.88 7.50
C ILE A 86 9.71 -5.70 6.71
N LYS A 87 10.31 -4.74 7.40
CA LYS A 87 11.08 -3.63 6.81
C LYS A 87 12.56 -3.91 6.99
N LYS A 88 13.27 -4.08 5.88
CA LYS A 88 14.71 -4.28 5.81
C LYS A 88 15.38 -2.90 5.86
N SER A 89 16.21 -2.67 6.87
CA SER A 89 17.01 -1.46 7.03
C SER A 89 18.49 -1.81 7.18
N SER A 90 19.36 -0.82 7.05
CA SER A 90 20.80 -0.99 7.31
C SER A 90 21.12 -1.38 8.76
N LEU A 91 20.21 -1.11 9.69
CA LEU A 91 20.36 -1.42 11.12
C LEU A 91 19.73 -2.77 11.51
N GLY A 92 19.07 -3.47 10.58
CA GLY A 92 18.42 -4.76 10.81
C GLY A 92 17.00 -4.82 10.26
N PHE A 93 16.27 -5.82 10.74
CA PHE A 93 14.90 -6.10 10.34
C PHE A 93 13.93 -5.58 11.40
N PHE A 94 12.95 -4.79 10.97
CA PHE A 94 11.81 -4.38 11.77
C PHE A 94 10.58 -5.17 11.34
N THR A 95 9.75 -5.60 12.27
CA THR A 95 8.50 -6.32 11.97
C THR A 95 7.35 -5.68 12.72
N ASP A 96 6.29 -5.33 12.01
CA ASP A 96 5.07 -4.77 12.59
C ASP A 96 3.84 -5.13 11.74
N HIS A 97 2.65 -4.71 12.16
CA HIS A 97 1.40 -4.96 11.46
C HIS A 97 1.25 -4.04 10.26
N VAL A 98 0.66 -4.56 9.17
CA VAL A 98 0.42 -3.79 7.95
C VAL A 98 -0.52 -2.62 8.21
N PHE A 99 -1.57 -2.86 9.00
CA PHE A 99 -2.54 -1.84 9.43
C PHE A 99 -2.50 -1.71 10.95
N SER A 100 -2.41 -0.50 11.46
CA SER A 100 -2.52 -0.21 12.91
C SER A 100 -3.95 -0.46 13.39
N ASP A 101 -4.20 -0.57 14.70
CA ASP A 101 -5.52 -0.96 15.21
C ASP A 101 -6.63 0.01 14.77
N GLY A 102 -6.42 1.32 14.93
CA GLY A 102 -7.41 2.31 14.49
C GLY A 102 -7.59 2.33 12.97
N GLU A 103 -6.50 2.26 12.21
CA GLU A 103 -6.52 2.15 10.74
C GLU A 103 -7.32 0.92 10.28
N LEU A 104 -7.09 -0.23 10.92
CA LEU A 104 -7.75 -1.49 10.60
C LEU A 104 -9.27 -1.42 10.85
N GLU A 105 -9.73 -0.79 11.93
CA GLU A 105 -11.17 -0.64 12.18
C GLU A 105 -11.84 0.19 11.09
N VAL A 106 -11.19 1.27 10.63
CA VAL A 106 -11.72 2.12 9.55
C VAL A 106 -11.73 1.35 8.23
N VAL A 107 -10.63 0.68 7.88
CA VAL A 107 -10.53 -0.16 6.68
C VAL A 107 -11.61 -1.26 6.68
N ALA A 108 -11.71 -2.02 7.77
CA ALA A 108 -12.63 -3.15 7.88
C ALA A 108 -14.12 -2.71 7.87
N ARG A 109 -14.42 -1.53 8.42
CA ARG A 109 -15.76 -0.95 8.36
C ARG A 109 -16.14 -0.55 6.92
N ASP A 110 -15.22 0.07 6.19
CA ASP A 110 -15.52 0.70 4.90
C ASP A 110 -15.48 -0.32 3.73
N LEU A 111 -14.61 -1.34 3.80
CA LEU A 111 -14.41 -2.32 2.73
C LEU A 111 -15.69 -3.03 2.24
N PRO A 112 -16.59 -3.56 3.09
CA PRO A 112 -17.83 -4.19 2.63
C PRO A 112 -18.69 -3.29 1.74
N LEU A 113 -18.78 -2.00 2.10
CA LEU A 113 -19.58 -1.03 1.37
C LEU A 113 -18.95 -0.71 0.01
N VAL A 114 -17.65 -0.48 0.01
CA VAL A 114 -16.88 -0.13 -1.19
C VAL A 114 -16.86 -1.29 -2.19
N ILE A 115 -16.60 -2.51 -1.72
CA ILE A 115 -16.54 -3.70 -2.58
C ILE A 115 -17.90 -4.02 -3.17
N LYS A 116 -19.01 -3.82 -2.43
CA LYS A 116 -20.36 -4.00 -2.97
C LYS A 116 -20.68 -3.04 -4.11
N SER A 117 -20.06 -1.86 -4.14
CA SER A 117 -20.21 -0.87 -5.21
C SER A 117 -19.24 -1.06 -6.38
N LEU A 118 -18.27 -1.98 -6.26
CA LEU A 118 -17.21 -2.18 -7.25
C LEU A 118 -17.73 -3.00 -8.44
N PRO A 119 -17.63 -2.49 -9.69
CA PRO A 119 -18.01 -3.26 -10.86
C PRO A 119 -17.14 -4.51 -11.05
N GLU A 120 -17.73 -5.57 -11.61
CA GLU A 120 -17.06 -6.87 -11.84
C GLU A 120 -15.89 -6.79 -12.84
N ASN A 121 -15.74 -5.72 -13.60
CA ASN A 121 -14.62 -5.49 -14.52
C ASN A 121 -13.58 -4.49 -13.99
N LYS A 122 -13.68 -4.12 -12.71
CA LYS A 122 -12.77 -3.19 -12.03
C LYS A 122 -12.11 -3.87 -10.86
N ILE A 123 -10.95 -3.34 -10.48
CA ILE A 123 -10.27 -3.68 -9.23
C ILE A 123 -10.24 -2.46 -8.32
N LEU A 124 -10.16 -2.73 -7.02
CA LEU A 124 -10.12 -1.71 -6.00
C LEU A 124 -8.68 -1.27 -5.73
N VAL A 125 -8.48 0.03 -5.55
CA VAL A 125 -7.26 0.59 -4.99
C VAL A 125 -7.60 1.20 -3.64
N LEU A 126 -6.97 0.68 -2.59
CA LEU A 126 -6.99 1.22 -1.24
C LEU A 126 -5.75 2.09 -1.07
N ILE A 127 -5.93 3.31 -0.58
CA ILE A 127 -4.86 4.19 -0.11
C ILE A 127 -5.26 4.64 1.29
N SER A 128 -4.45 4.30 2.29
CA SER A 128 -4.61 4.79 3.66
C SER A 128 -3.39 5.60 4.06
N LYS A 129 -3.64 6.68 4.79
CA LYS A 129 -2.63 7.39 5.58
C LYS A 129 -3.05 7.33 7.05
N TYR A 130 -2.12 7.00 7.93
CA TYR A 130 -2.43 6.87 9.35
C TYR A 130 -1.23 7.25 10.22
N ASP A 131 -1.48 7.94 11.34
CA ASP A 131 -0.49 8.22 12.37
C ASP A 131 -0.79 7.36 13.61
N ASP A 132 0.04 6.34 13.82
CA ASP A 132 -0.14 5.40 14.94
C ASP A 132 0.34 5.97 16.29
N ILE A 133 1.24 6.94 16.27
CA ILE A 133 1.86 7.50 17.48
C ILE A 133 1.06 8.70 17.99
N GLN A 134 0.36 9.41 17.09
CA GLN A 134 -0.48 10.58 17.40
C GLN A 134 0.26 11.65 18.22
N SER A 135 1.49 11.93 17.82
CA SER A 135 2.38 12.93 18.43
C SER A 135 2.55 14.16 17.54
N VAL A 136 2.98 15.28 18.12
CA VAL A 136 3.25 16.52 17.36
C VAL A 136 4.35 16.31 16.30
N VAL A 137 5.27 15.38 16.54
CA VAL A 137 6.42 15.10 15.67
C VAL A 137 6.27 13.83 14.85
N SER A 138 5.23 13.03 15.05
CA SER A 138 5.00 11.86 14.19
C SER A 138 4.58 12.29 12.80
N LEU A 139 4.94 11.45 11.84
CA LEU A 139 4.56 11.58 10.45
C LEU A 139 3.48 10.57 10.16
N GLU A 140 2.53 10.95 9.31
CA GLU A 140 1.56 10.00 8.77
C GLU A 140 2.29 8.98 7.91
N GLU A 141 1.85 7.73 7.97
CA GLU A 141 2.39 6.64 7.18
C GLU A 141 1.38 6.19 6.14
N LEU A 142 1.85 6.04 4.90
CA LEU A 142 1.05 5.66 3.74
C LEU A 142 1.11 4.15 3.49
N THR A 143 -0.05 3.52 3.40
CA THR A 143 -0.23 2.12 2.97
C THR A 143 -1.14 2.07 1.76
N THR A 144 -0.77 1.31 0.74
CA THR A 144 -1.51 1.22 -0.52
C THR A 144 -1.69 -0.22 -0.93
N ALA A 145 -2.87 -0.60 -1.43
CA ALA A 145 -3.12 -1.95 -1.90
C ALA A 145 -4.07 -2.01 -3.11
N LEU A 146 -3.88 -2.99 -3.98
CA LEU A 146 -4.89 -3.44 -4.94
C LEU A 146 -5.69 -4.59 -4.31
N ILE A 147 -7.00 -4.60 -4.49
CA ILE A 147 -7.89 -5.66 -3.99
C ILE A 147 -8.84 -6.10 -5.11
N TRP A 148 -8.95 -7.41 -5.33
CA TRP A 148 -9.98 -7.99 -6.20
C TRP A 148 -10.30 -9.43 -5.80
N GLY A 149 -11.50 -9.87 -6.17
CA GLY A 149 -11.93 -11.25 -5.96
C GLY A 149 -11.85 -12.09 -7.24
N GLU A 150 -11.49 -13.34 -7.06
CA GLU A 150 -11.65 -14.44 -8.00
C GLU A 150 -12.44 -15.55 -7.30
N LYS A 151 -12.87 -16.56 -8.04
CA LYS A 151 -13.89 -17.54 -7.61
C LYS A 151 -13.69 -18.04 -6.17
N ASP A 152 -12.47 -18.49 -5.87
CA ASP A 152 -12.09 -19.10 -4.60
C ASP A 152 -10.96 -18.32 -3.89
N ARG A 153 -10.66 -17.10 -4.35
CA ARG A 153 -9.47 -16.34 -3.95
C ARG A 153 -9.75 -14.86 -3.81
N ILE A 154 -9.22 -14.27 -2.74
CA ILE A 154 -9.19 -12.82 -2.56
C ILE A 154 -7.73 -12.39 -2.70
N ASN A 155 -7.46 -11.56 -3.69
CA ASN A 155 -6.14 -11.06 -3.98
C ASN A 155 -5.96 -9.68 -3.33
N VAL A 156 -4.85 -9.51 -2.61
CA VAL A 156 -4.42 -8.24 -2.03
C VAL A 156 -2.97 -8.00 -2.40
N VAL A 157 -2.69 -6.98 -3.21
CA VAL A 157 -1.33 -6.62 -3.65
C VAL A 157 -0.93 -5.31 -3.02
N PHE A 158 0.03 -5.35 -2.11
CA PHE A 158 0.55 -4.16 -1.46
C PHE A 158 1.53 -3.41 -2.36
N GLY A 159 1.36 -2.09 -2.45
CA GLY A 159 2.35 -1.18 -3.00
C GLY A 159 3.31 -0.73 -1.91
N LYS A 160 3.06 0.45 -1.35
CA LYS A 160 3.72 0.95 -0.13
C LYS A 160 3.07 0.33 1.11
N ILE A 161 3.88 -0.02 2.10
CA ILE A 161 3.42 -0.45 3.42
C ILE A 161 4.09 0.47 4.45
N LYS A 162 3.28 1.20 5.24
CA LYS A 162 3.76 2.06 6.34
C LYS A 162 4.91 2.98 5.91
N ARG A 163 4.74 3.66 4.77
CA ARG A 163 5.74 4.57 4.21
C ARG A 163 5.48 5.98 4.72
N GLU A 164 6.40 6.50 5.54
CA GLU A 164 6.34 7.87 6.06
C GLU A 164 6.12 8.92 4.97
N ILE A 165 5.18 9.84 5.24
CA ILE A 165 4.93 11.06 4.48
C ILE A 165 5.78 12.17 5.11
N ILE A 166 6.97 12.40 4.52
CA ILE A 166 7.98 13.32 5.08
C ILE A 166 7.48 14.77 5.13
N ASP A 167 6.76 15.20 4.09
CA ASP A 167 6.19 16.54 4.05
C ASP A 167 4.76 16.53 4.62
N LYS A 168 4.57 17.13 5.79
CA LYS A 168 3.25 17.25 6.43
C LYS A 168 2.20 17.91 5.54
N LYS A 169 2.59 18.79 4.60
CA LYS A 169 1.64 19.41 3.67
C LYS A 169 1.04 18.40 2.71
N VAL A 170 1.82 17.41 2.27
CA VAL A 170 1.35 16.30 1.44
C VAL A 170 0.30 15.50 2.19
N GLY A 171 0.53 15.22 3.48
CA GLY A 171 -0.43 14.52 4.33
C GLY A 171 -1.77 15.26 4.50
N LEU A 172 -1.75 16.60 4.51
CA LEU A 172 -2.96 17.42 4.65
C LEU A 172 -3.75 17.57 3.33
N ASP A 173 -3.10 17.45 2.17
CA ASP A 173 -3.72 17.65 0.87
C ASP A 173 -4.13 16.30 0.25
N PHE A 174 -5.44 16.08 0.14
CA PHE A 174 -6.02 14.87 -0.46
C PHE A 174 -5.42 14.53 -1.82
N SER A 175 -5.24 15.53 -2.68
CA SER A 175 -4.73 15.31 -4.03
C SER A 175 -3.27 14.84 -4.04
N GLN A 176 -2.49 15.21 -3.03
CA GLN A 176 -1.07 14.92 -2.95
C GLN A 176 -0.80 13.56 -2.31
N TRP A 177 -1.42 13.24 -1.18
CA TRP A 177 -1.16 11.93 -0.54
C TRP A 177 -1.81 10.77 -1.30
N THR A 178 -2.86 11.04 -2.09
CA THR A 178 -3.43 10.03 -3.00
C THR A 178 -2.67 9.89 -4.32
N ASP A 179 -1.83 10.86 -4.70
CA ASP A 179 -0.96 10.74 -5.89
C ASP A 179 0.16 9.72 -5.64
N ILE A 180 -0.15 8.46 -5.94
CA ILE A 180 0.73 7.33 -5.72
C ILE A 180 1.26 6.77 -7.03
N ARG A 181 2.47 6.20 -6.96
CA ARG A 181 3.01 5.37 -8.04
C ARG A 181 2.11 4.14 -8.25
N ALA A 182 2.07 3.66 -9.49
CA ALA A 182 1.35 2.47 -9.84
C ALA A 182 1.82 1.27 -9.00
N ILE A 183 0.87 0.51 -8.47
CA ILE A 183 1.15 -0.76 -7.82
C ILE A 183 1.36 -1.78 -8.93
N THR A 184 2.55 -2.39 -8.96
CA THR A 184 2.92 -3.40 -9.95
C THR A 184 2.76 -4.80 -9.38
N LEU A 185 2.48 -5.75 -10.26
CA LEU A 185 2.38 -7.18 -9.93
C LEU A 185 3.73 -7.90 -9.96
N ASP A 186 4.78 -7.28 -10.52
CA ASP A 186 6.14 -7.86 -10.53
C ASP A 186 6.79 -7.77 -9.13
N HIS A 187 7.94 -8.41 -8.99
CA HIS A 187 8.78 -8.30 -7.80
C HIS A 187 9.37 -6.89 -7.68
N VAL A 188 8.96 -6.17 -6.63
CA VAL A 188 9.55 -4.88 -6.27
C VAL A 188 10.16 -4.96 -4.89
N SER A 189 11.45 -4.67 -4.82
CA SER A 189 12.15 -4.48 -3.55
C SER A 189 12.17 -2.99 -3.22
N ASP A 190 11.28 -2.56 -2.33
CA ASP A 190 11.35 -1.25 -1.65
C ASP A 190 11.79 -1.40 -0.18
N GLY A 191 12.35 -2.57 0.16
CA GLY A 191 12.72 -2.93 1.51
C GLY A 191 11.56 -3.39 2.39
N THR A 192 10.32 -3.49 1.88
CA THR A 192 9.17 -4.02 2.63
C THR A 192 8.62 -5.29 2.01
N GLU A 193 8.30 -6.28 2.84
CA GLU A 193 7.73 -7.58 2.44
C GLU A 193 6.70 -8.03 3.48
N ILE A 194 5.64 -8.73 3.08
CA ILE A 194 4.73 -9.35 4.05
C ILE A 194 5.43 -10.56 4.69
N SER A 195 5.38 -10.61 6.02
CA SER A 195 5.91 -11.71 6.81
C SER A 195 5.11 -12.98 6.54
N ASP A 196 5.82 -14.06 6.21
CA ASP A 196 5.22 -15.38 6.12
C ASP A 196 4.97 -15.92 7.53
N ASN A 197 3.70 -16.03 7.91
CA ASN A 197 3.26 -16.61 9.18
C ASN A 197 2.66 -18.03 8.97
N GLY A 198 2.74 -18.58 7.76
CA GLY A 198 2.17 -19.88 7.38
C GLY A 198 0.64 -19.88 7.20
N THR A 199 -0.06 -18.78 7.48
CA THR A 199 -1.52 -18.68 7.32
C THR A 199 -1.90 -18.12 5.95
N VAL A 200 -1.09 -17.21 5.41
CA VAL A 200 -1.34 -16.56 4.12
C VAL A 200 -0.56 -17.22 2.98
N GLN A 201 -1.14 -17.22 1.79
CA GLN A 201 -0.47 -17.67 0.58
C GLN A 201 0.04 -16.47 -0.22
N PHE A 202 1.07 -16.70 -1.04
CA PHE A 202 1.66 -15.67 -1.89
C PHE A 202 1.55 -16.08 -3.35
N GLN A 203 1.16 -15.16 -4.22
CA GLN A 203 1.14 -15.42 -5.65
C GLN A 203 2.58 -15.58 -6.16
N SER A 204 2.81 -16.61 -6.97
CA SER A 204 4.09 -16.79 -7.66
C SER A 204 4.11 -15.99 -8.96
N VAL A 205 5.15 -15.18 -9.13
CA VAL A 205 5.43 -14.44 -10.37
C VAL A 205 6.80 -14.91 -10.86
N ARG A 206 6.85 -15.45 -12.08
CA ARG A 206 8.07 -16.08 -12.66
C ARG A 206 8.69 -17.14 -11.73
N ASN A 207 7.86 -17.99 -11.13
CA ASN A 207 8.23 -19.06 -10.18
C ASN A 207 8.85 -18.59 -8.84
N VAL A 208 8.76 -17.30 -8.53
CA VAL A 208 9.19 -16.75 -7.24
C VAL A 208 7.97 -16.19 -6.51
N PRO A 209 7.73 -16.52 -5.23
CA PRO A 209 6.63 -15.94 -4.45
C PRO A 209 6.78 -14.43 -4.31
N ASN A 210 5.78 -13.67 -4.78
CA ASN A 210 5.72 -12.23 -4.58
C ASN A 210 5.22 -11.94 -3.16
N ARG A 211 6.13 -11.55 -2.27
CA ARG A 211 5.85 -11.29 -0.85
C ARG A 211 4.99 -10.05 -0.60
N LYS A 212 4.52 -9.35 -1.62
CA LYS A 212 3.52 -8.29 -1.50
C LYS A 212 2.15 -8.67 -2.06
N TRP A 213 2.05 -9.79 -2.78
CA TRP A 213 0.80 -10.30 -3.31
C TRP A 213 0.29 -11.43 -2.43
N VAL A 214 -0.59 -11.07 -1.51
CA VAL A 214 -1.25 -11.98 -0.58
C VAL A 214 -2.51 -12.55 -1.21
N ILE A 215 -2.71 -13.86 -1.05
CA ILE A 215 -3.92 -14.57 -1.46
C ILE A 215 -4.59 -15.14 -0.20
N PHE A 216 -5.86 -14.78 -0.02
CA PHE A 216 -6.74 -15.41 0.95
C PHE A 216 -7.67 -16.41 0.26
N ASN A 217 -7.83 -17.58 0.86
CA ASN A 217 -8.79 -18.57 0.39
C ASN A 217 -10.19 -18.21 0.92
N SER A 218 -11.13 -17.90 0.02
CA SER A 218 -12.49 -17.52 0.40
C SER A 218 -13.32 -18.68 0.94
N GLU A 219 -12.91 -19.92 0.71
CA GLU A 219 -13.57 -21.12 1.28
C GLU A 219 -13.10 -21.44 2.70
N GLN A 220 -11.96 -20.89 3.12
CA GLN A 220 -11.30 -21.21 4.39
C GLN A 220 -11.11 -19.96 5.27
N LEU A 221 -12.12 -19.11 5.35
CA LEU A 221 -12.04 -17.84 6.09
C LEU A 221 -11.75 -18.02 7.59
N ASP A 222 -12.21 -19.13 8.17
CA ASP A 222 -12.06 -19.44 9.60
C ASP A 222 -10.59 -19.57 10.06
N GLN A 223 -9.63 -19.76 9.13
CA GLN A 223 -8.21 -19.85 9.48
C GLN A 223 -7.57 -18.49 9.79
N TYR A 224 -8.23 -17.38 9.43
CA TYR A 224 -7.63 -16.03 9.51
C TYR A 224 -7.97 -15.25 10.79
N LYS A 225 -8.68 -15.86 11.76
CA LYS A 225 -9.22 -15.16 12.95
C LYS A 225 -8.28 -14.13 13.58
N PHE A 226 -8.77 -12.90 13.71
CA PHE A 226 -8.06 -11.79 14.32
C PHE A 226 -7.62 -12.11 15.74
N LYS A 227 -6.37 -11.80 16.06
CA LYS A 227 -5.84 -11.91 17.42
C LYS A 227 -5.76 -10.51 18.01
N PRO A 228 -6.55 -10.19 19.06
CA PRO A 228 -6.49 -8.89 19.72
C PRO A 228 -5.05 -8.54 20.11
N ARG A 229 -4.61 -7.36 19.68
CA ARG A 229 -3.24 -6.90 19.92
C ARG A 229 -3.15 -6.36 21.33
N LYS A 230 -2.01 -6.58 21.99
CA LYS A 230 -1.74 -5.88 23.25
C LYS A 230 -1.59 -4.41 22.90
N ARG A 231 -2.53 -3.56 23.34
CA ARG A 231 -2.39 -2.11 23.24
C ARG A 231 -1.08 -1.76 23.94
N ASN A 232 -0.09 -1.31 23.18
CA ASN A 232 1.07 -0.67 23.78
C ASN A 232 0.50 0.56 24.49
N GLU A 233 0.40 0.51 25.82
CA GLU A 233 0.19 1.71 26.59
C GLU A 233 1.31 2.65 26.17
N ILE A 234 0.95 3.72 25.44
CA ILE A 234 1.84 4.85 25.27
C ILE A 234 2.22 5.19 26.70
N ARG A 235 3.46 4.87 27.11
CA ARG A 235 4.04 5.43 28.31
C ARG A 235 3.93 6.92 28.06
N LYS A 236 2.91 7.55 28.65
CA LYS A 236 2.88 8.99 28.80
C LYS A 236 4.22 9.29 29.45
N LEU A 237 5.14 9.84 28.67
CA LEU A 237 6.25 10.59 29.21
C LEU A 237 5.60 11.84 29.79
N THR A 238 4.91 11.68 30.92
CA THR A 238 4.57 12.79 31.79
C THR A 238 5.91 13.26 32.33
N ASP A 239 6.32 14.41 31.82
CA ASP A 239 7.41 15.29 32.22
C ASP A 239 7.29 15.78 33.69
N GLU A 240 6.78 14.95 34.60
CA GLU A 240 6.62 15.31 36.02
C GLU A 240 7.84 14.97 36.88
N ASN A 241 8.82 14.20 36.35
CA ASN A 241 10.02 13.82 37.12
C ASN A 241 11.31 14.58 36.75
N ASP A 242 11.30 15.50 35.79
CA ASP A 242 12.47 16.30 35.40
C ASP A 242 12.35 17.79 35.77
N ARG A 243 11.85 18.08 36.99
CA ARG A 243 12.09 19.39 37.63
C ARG A 243 13.14 19.26 38.74
N PRO A 244 14.41 19.61 38.48
CA PRO A 244 15.34 19.91 39.56
C PRO A 244 15.01 21.31 40.09
N GLY A 245 14.51 21.38 41.32
CA GLY A 245 14.49 22.61 42.12
C GLY A 245 13.12 23.29 42.25
N GLY A 246 12.68 23.43 43.50
CA GLY A 246 11.54 24.25 43.87
C GLY A 246 11.02 24.00 45.27
N LEU A 247 11.88 24.19 46.29
CA LEU A 247 11.42 24.49 47.66
C LEU A 247 10.70 25.84 47.64
N PRO A 248 9.64 26.00 48.45
CA PRO A 248 9.83 26.69 49.73
C PRO A 248 9.44 25.87 50.95
#